data_AF-A0A7J9F045-F1
#
_entry.id   AF-A0A7J9F045-F1
#
_cell.length_a   1.000
_cell.length_b   1.000
_cell.length_c   1.000
_cell.angle_alpha   90.00
_cell.angle_beta   90.00
_cell.angle_gamma   90.00
#
_symmetry.space_group_name_H-M   'P 1'
#
loop_
_entity.id
_entity.type
_entity.pdbx_description
1 polymer ?
#
loop_
_entity_poly.entity_id
_entity_poly.type
_entity_poly.pdbx_seq_one_letter_code
_entity_poly.pdbx_strand_id
1 'polypeptide(L)' 'MAGELVEFEEGTIGIALNLESNNVVVLMGDGLMIQEGSSIKAIEKLLRYQ' A
#
# COMPACT_ATOMS: atom_id res chain seq x y z
N MET A 1 3.19 -11.65 1.74
CA MET A 1 2.37 -10.64 2.44
C MET A 1 1.37 -10.05 1.46
N ALA A 2 0.22 -10.69 1.29
CA ALA A 2 -0.82 -10.23 0.36
C ALA A 2 -2.06 -9.83 1.17
N GLY A 3 -2.61 -8.64 0.89
CA GLY A 3 -3.78 -8.11 1.59
C GLY A 3 -3.47 -7.28 2.84
N GLU A 4 -2.23 -6.80 3.00
CA GLU A 4 -1.85 -5.88 4.08
C GLU A 4 -2.07 -4.42 3.65
N LEU A 5 -2.38 -3.55 4.62
CA LEU A 5 -2.52 -2.11 4.37
C LEU A 5 -1.16 -1.42 4.48
N VAL A 6 -0.94 -0.46 3.59
CA VAL A 6 0.22 0.44 3.62
C VAL A 6 -0.25 1.87 3.57
N GLU A 7 0.49 2.75 4.21
CA GLU A 7 0.26 4.20 4.20
C GLU A 7 1.47 4.89 3.58
N PHE A 8 1.19 5.80 2.64
CA PHE A 8 2.17 6.66 2.00
C PHE A 8 2.34 7.95 2.82
N GLU A 9 3.48 8.64 2.68
CA GLU A 9 3.79 9.86 3.47
C GLU A 9 2.73 10.96 3.35
N GLU A 10 2.05 11.04 2.21
CA GLU A 10 0.95 11.98 1.95
C GLU A 10 -0.40 11.57 2.55
N GLY A 11 -0.50 10.38 3.16
CA GLY A 11 -1.71 9.84 3.78
C GLY A 11 -2.56 8.94 2.86
N THR A 12 -2.16 8.74 1.60
CA THR A 12 -2.80 7.76 0.70
C THR A 12 -2.66 6.34 1.27
N ILE A 13 -3.74 5.56 1.23
CA ILE A 13 -3.73 4.16 1.68
C ILE A 13 -3.70 3.23 0.46
N GLY A 14 -2.83 2.22 0.52
CA GLY A 14 -2.74 1.16 -0.47
C GLY A 14 -2.96 -0.22 0.14
N ILE A 15 -3.27 -1.19 -0.71
CA ILE A 15 -3.26 -2.62 -0.38
C ILE A 15 -2.02 -3.24 -1.01
N ALA A 16 -1.12 -3.76 -0.18
CA ALA A 16 0.01 -4.54 -0.65
C ALA A 16 -0.47 -5.92 -1.13
N LEU A 17 -0.33 -6.17 -2.44
CA LEU A 17 -0.64 -7.45 -3.07
C LEU A 17 0.68 -8.09 -3.48
N ASN A 18 1.17 -9.01 -2.65
CA ASN A 18 2.40 -9.74 -2.95
C ASN A 18 2.10 -10.99 -3.79
N LEU A 19 2.67 -11.04 -5.00
CA LEU A 19 2.84 -12.25 -5.82
C LEU A 19 4.26 -12.25 -6.42
N GLU A 20 5.26 -12.22 -5.54
CA GLU A 20 6.70 -12.45 -5.76
C GLU A 20 7.49 -11.56 -6.76
N SER A 21 8.76 -11.38 -6.38
CA SER A 21 9.86 -10.54 -6.90
C SER A 21 9.66 -9.02 -7.03
N ASN A 22 8.50 -8.52 -7.46
CA ASN A 22 8.27 -7.07 -7.56
C ASN A 22 6.97 -6.72 -6.83
N ASN A 23 7.07 -6.34 -5.55
CA ASN A 23 5.93 -6.01 -4.70
C ASN A 23 4.97 -5.01 -5.40
N VAL A 24 3.76 -5.46 -5.73
CA VAL A 24 2.72 -4.63 -6.34
C VAL A 24 1.83 -4.07 -5.23
N VAL A 25 1.53 -2.78 -5.28
CA VAL A 25 0.58 -2.11 -4.37
C VAL A 25 -0.56 -1.54 -5.20
N VAL A 26 -1.79 -1.82 -4.80
CA VAL A 26 -2.97 -1.18 -5.38
C VAL A 26 -3.35 0.01 -4.52
N LEU A 27 -3.36 1.20 -5.12
CA LEU A 27 -3.73 2.44 -4.44
C LEU A 27 -5.25 2.56 -4.33
N MET A 28 -5.73 2.98 -3.16
CA MET A 28 -7.11 3.39 -2.95
C MET A 28 -7.18 4.92 -2.97
N GLY A 29 -6.84 5.52 -4.11
CA GLY A 29 -6.71 6.97 -4.29
C GLY A 29 -6.25 7.35 -5.71
N ASP A 30 -6.04 8.64 -5.96
CA ASP A 30 -5.58 9.19 -7.24
C ASP A 30 -4.05 9.04 -7.42
N GLY A 31 -3.29 8.96 -6.31
CA GLY A 31 -1.86 8.68 -6.31
C GLY A 31 -1.02 9.77 -6.98
N LEU A 32 -1.57 10.97 -7.14
CA LEU A 32 -0.95 12.05 -7.92
C LEU A 32 0.30 12.63 -7.27
N MET A 33 0.46 12.44 -5.96
CA MET A 33 1.54 13.02 -5.17
C MET A 33 2.63 11.98 -4.80
N ILE A 34 2.41 10.69 -5.14
CA ILE A 34 3.36 9.60 -4.86
C ILE A 34 4.55 9.69 -5.82
N GLN A 35 5.76 9.63 -5.27
CA GLN A 35 6.99 9.69 -6.05
C GLN A 35 7.82 8.43 -5.90
N GLU A 36 8.63 8.13 -6.92
CA GLU A 36 9.62 7.06 -6.83
C GLU A 36 10.63 7.35 -5.71
N GLY A 37 10.91 6.34 -4.88
CA GLY A 37 11.79 6.49 -3.72
C GLY A 37 11.12 7.05 -2.46
N SER A 38 9.84 7.44 -2.52
CA SER A 38 9.07 7.80 -1.32
C SER A 38 8.95 6.62 -0.36
N SER A 39 9.01 6.91 0.95
CA SER A 39 8.87 5.87 1.97
C SER A 39 7.41 5.47 2.13
N ILE A 40 7.20 4.20 2.45
CA ILE A 40 5.89 3.66 2.81
C ILE A 40 5.97 3.01 4.19
N LYS A 41 4.87 3.06 4.94
CA LYS A 41 4.76 2.42 6.24
C LYS A 41 3.75 1.28 6.18
N ALA A 42 4.16 0.10 6.64
CA ALA A 42 3.22 -1.00 6.84
C ALA A 42 2.28 -0.66 8.01
N ILE A 43 0.98 -0.84 7.78
CA ILE A 43 -0.03 -0.74 8.83
C ILE A 43 -0.32 -2.17 9.28
N GLU A 44 -0.14 -2.45 10.58
CA GLU A 44 -0.48 -3.74 11.20
C GLU A 44 -2.00 -3.93 11.33
N LYS A 45 -2.75 -3.75 10.24
CA LYS A 45 -4.19 -3.97 10.19
C LYS A 45 -4.52 -4.86 9.02
N LEU A 46 -4.92 -6.10 9.33
CA LEU A 46 -5.44 -7.03 8.36
C LEU A 46 -6.78 -6.51 7.82
N LEU A 47 -6.88 -6.32 6.51
CA LEU A 47 -8.16 -6.08 5.86
C LEU A 47 -9.06 -7.31 6.07
N ARG A 48 -10.21 -7.11 6.72
CA ARG A 48 -11.28 -8.10 6.82
C ARG A 48 -12.53 -7.51 6.20
N TYR A 49 -13.09 -8.20 5.22
CA TYR A 49 -14.46 -7.96 4.78
C TYR A 49 -15.38 -8.56 5.85
N GLN A 50 -16.24 -7.74 6.47
CA GLN A 50 -17.36 -8.17 7.29
C GLN A 50 -18.64 -8.15 6.47
#